data_AF-A0AB37SGD3-F1
#
_entry.id   AF-A0AB37SGD3-F1
#
_cell.length_a   1.000
_cell.length_b   1.000
_cell.length_c   1.000
_cell.angle_alpha   90.00
_cell.angle_beta   90.00
_cell.angle_gamma   90.00
#
_symmetry.space_group_name_H-M   'P 1'
#
loop_
_entity.id
_entity.type
_entity.pdbx_description
1 polymer ?
#
loop_
_entity_poly.entity_id
_entity_poly.type
_entity_poly.pdbx_seq_one_letter_code
_entity_poly.pdbx_strand_id
1 'polypeptide(L)'
;MEEKTLRILEVAPLVESIETQPQVFEYSDGTYRRRYTPDVKIETGVGTVFLEVKDDESLTSNSQAIARLSAAARYLRQRGHRFHIVLLSDLDNDLQHQLELLLKARPIRRRYRPNIDATLWDPENGTHLPAELQQQWEDAKRECDAFLHRIMKRDPDDLLPVSIR
;
A
#
# COMPACT_ATOMS: atom_id res chain seq x y z
N MET A 1 6.09 5.03 -8.57
CA MET A 1 5.95 3.75 -7.84
C MET A 1 4.85 3.87 -6.80
N GLU A 2 4.96 4.82 -5.87
CA GLU A 2 3.90 5.11 -4.88
C GLU A 2 2.53 5.35 -5.51
N GLU A 3 2.46 6.09 -6.62
CA GLU A 3 1.19 6.32 -7.33
C GLU A 3 0.48 5.02 -7.76
N LYS A 4 1.23 4.03 -8.27
CA LYS A 4 0.66 2.72 -8.66
C LYS A 4 0.08 1.98 -7.46
N THR A 5 0.76 2.07 -6.31
CA THR A 5 0.25 1.53 -5.03
C THR A 5 -1.02 2.27 -4.61
N LEU A 6 -1.02 3.60 -4.64
CA LEU A 6 -2.17 4.41 -4.23
C LEU A 6 -3.42 4.11 -5.08
N ARG A 7 -3.28 3.87 -6.39
CA ARG A 7 -4.39 3.45 -7.27
C ARG A 7 -5.04 2.16 -6.78
N ILE A 8 -4.25 1.17 -6.38
CA ILE A 8 -4.78 -0.09 -5.82
C ILE A 8 -5.48 0.19 -4.50
N LEU A 9 -4.84 0.93 -3.60
CA LEU A 9 -5.37 1.21 -2.27
C LEU A 9 -6.69 2.00 -2.32
N GLU A 10 -6.84 2.90 -3.28
CA GLU A 10 -8.07 3.69 -3.44
C GLU A 10 -9.26 2.85 -3.91
N VAL A 11 -9.01 1.75 -4.63
CA VAL A 11 -10.05 0.88 -5.19
C VAL A 11 -10.34 -0.32 -4.29
N ALA A 12 -9.36 -0.80 -3.52
CA ALA A 12 -9.49 -1.97 -2.66
C ALA A 12 -10.55 -1.78 -1.55
N PRO A 13 -11.65 -2.58 -1.53
CA PRO A 13 -12.65 -2.55 -0.46
C PRO A 13 -12.13 -2.80 0.95
N LEU A 14 -11.02 -3.53 1.10
CA LEU A 14 -10.40 -3.77 2.41
C LEU A 14 -9.82 -2.51 3.06
N VAL A 15 -9.62 -1.44 2.30
CA VAL A 15 -8.98 -0.20 2.75
C VAL A 15 -10.04 0.80 3.19
N GLU A 16 -10.01 1.17 4.46
CA GLU A 16 -10.94 2.13 5.05
C GLU A 16 -10.39 3.57 4.99
N SER A 17 -9.07 3.73 5.12
CA SER A 17 -8.41 5.01 4.95
C SER A 17 -6.95 4.85 4.53
N ILE A 18 -6.40 5.90 3.92
CA ILE A 18 -5.02 5.94 3.40
C ILE A 18 -4.37 7.23 3.90
N GLU A 19 -3.14 7.11 4.39
CA GLU A 19 -2.31 8.24 4.77
C GLU A 19 -0.88 8.05 4.22
N THR A 20 -0.43 8.97 3.38
CA THR A 20 0.96 8.97 2.86
C THR A 20 1.89 9.66 3.84
N GLN A 21 3.11 9.12 4.04
CA GLN A 21 4.10 9.63 4.99
C GLN A 21 3.52 9.87 6.40
N PRO A 22 2.87 8.85 6.99
CA PRO A 22 1.91 9.00 8.08
C PRO A 22 2.55 9.46 9.40
N GLN A 23 3.69 8.89 9.76
CA GLN A 23 4.40 9.23 10.99
C GLN A 23 5.85 8.79 10.94
N VAL A 24 6.66 9.43 11.79
CA VAL A 24 8.07 9.09 11.96
C VAL A 24 8.25 8.16 13.14
N PHE A 25 8.82 6.98 12.90
CA PHE A 25 9.27 6.07 13.94
C PHE A 25 10.72 6.33 14.29
N GLU A 26 10.97 6.56 15.58
CA GLU A 26 12.33 6.69 16.11
C GLU A 26 12.76 5.37 16.76
N TYR A 27 13.94 4.89 16.39
CA TYR A 27 14.49 3.64 16.92
C TYR A 27 16.02 3.70 17.05
N SER A 28 16.60 2.75 17.76
CA SER A 28 18.06 2.54 17.80
C SER A 28 18.39 1.27 17.02
N ASP A 29 19.38 1.35 16.13
CA ASP A 29 19.91 0.17 15.41
C ASP A 29 21.03 -0.56 16.19
N GLY A 30 21.31 -0.12 17.41
CA GLY A 30 22.41 -0.59 18.27
C GLY A 30 23.61 0.35 18.27
N THR A 31 23.79 1.14 17.21
CA THR A 31 24.92 2.08 17.07
C THR A 31 24.44 3.53 16.99
N TYR A 32 23.31 3.77 16.33
CA TYR A 32 22.78 5.11 16.07
C TYR A 32 21.29 5.19 16.35
N ARG A 33 20.85 6.39 16.74
CA ARG A 33 19.43 6.76 16.66
C ARG A 33 19.05 6.97 15.20
N ARG A 34 17.95 6.35 14.79
CA ARG A 34 17.41 6.37 13.43
C ARG A 34 15.97 6.86 13.45
N ARG A 35 15.58 7.40 12.30
CA ARG A 35 14.21 7.82 11.99
C ARG A 35 13.79 7.10 10.72
N TYR A 36 12.56 6.59 10.72
CA TYR A 36 11.98 5.90 9.59
C TYR A 36 10.53 6.31 9.41
N THR A 37 10.15 6.63 8.19
CA THR A 37 8.80 7.01 7.80
C THR A 37 8.37 6.02 6.74
N PRO A 38 7.38 5.15 7.00
CA PRO A 38 6.80 4.31 5.96
C PRO A 38 6.18 5.18 4.87
N ASP A 39 6.14 4.68 3.64
CA ASP A 39 5.54 5.42 2.54
C ASP A 39 4.02 5.61 2.75
N VAL A 40 3.32 4.58 3.23
CA VAL A 40 1.86 4.59 3.39
C VAL A 40 1.41 3.91 4.69
N LYS A 41 0.39 4.45 5.34
CA LYS A 41 -0.47 3.77 6.33
C LYS A 41 -1.85 3.54 5.74
N ILE A 42 -2.39 2.36 5.95
CA ILE A 42 -3.79 2.07 5.69
C ILE A 42 -4.48 1.57 6.97
N GLU A 43 -5.74 1.96 7.13
CA GLU A 43 -6.63 1.32 8.09
C GLU A 43 -7.46 0.26 7.34
N THR A 44 -7.65 -0.88 7.99
CA THR A 44 -8.44 -2.01 7.48
C THR A 44 -9.28 -2.57 8.61
N GLY A 45 -10.29 -3.38 8.30
CA GLY A 45 -11.12 -4.03 9.33
C GLY A 45 -10.35 -4.97 10.27
N VAL A 46 -9.12 -5.36 9.91
CA VAL A 46 -8.23 -6.16 10.79
C VAL A 46 -7.25 -5.31 11.58
N GLY A 47 -7.16 -4.00 11.33
CA GLY A 47 -6.27 -3.04 12.01
C GLY A 47 -5.32 -2.29 11.06
N THR A 48 -4.47 -1.45 11.65
CA THR A 48 -3.52 -0.60 10.93
C THR A 48 -2.39 -1.39 10.27
N VAL A 49 -2.09 -1.05 9.02
CA VAL A 49 -0.99 -1.62 8.23
C VAL A 49 -0.11 -0.51 7.66
N PHE A 50 1.21 -0.68 7.77
CA PHE A 50 2.20 0.18 7.15
C PHE A 50 2.80 -0.50 5.92
N LEU A 51 2.91 0.24 4.83
CA LEU A 51 3.46 -0.23 3.56
C LEU A 51 4.68 0.59 3.19
N GLU A 52 5.72 -0.09 2.72
CA GLU A 52 6.88 0.52 2.07
C GLU A 52 6.94 0.06 0.62
N VAL A 53 7.09 0.99 -0.32
CA VAL A 53 7.22 0.69 -1.74
C VAL A 53 8.69 0.66 -2.11
N LYS A 54 9.11 -0.42 -2.78
CA LYS A 54 10.50 -0.62 -3.20
C LYS A 54 10.58 -1.16 -4.62
N ASP A 55 11.65 -0.80 -5.29
CA ASP A 55 12.06 -1.47 -6.51
C ASP A 55 12.75 -2.80 -6.13
N ASP A 56 12.45 -3.86 -6.87
CA ASP A 56 13.07 -5.18 -6.73
C ASP A 56 14.60 -5.09 -6.73
N GLU A 57 15.18 -4.30 -7.64
CA GLU A 57 16.64 -4.12 -7.71
C GLU A 57 17.22 -3.42 -6.48
N SER A 58 16.41 -2.56 -5.84
CA SER A 58 16.82 -1.85 -4.63
C SER A 58 16.96 -2.78 -3.42
N LEU A 59 16.36 -3.97 -3.46
CA LEU A 59 16.42 -4.99 -2.41
C LEU A 59 17.51 -6.06 -2.60
N THR A 60 18.19 -6.07 -3.75
CA THR A 60 19.28 -7.04 -4.01
C THR A 60 20.67 -6.45 -3.81
N SER A 61 20.78 -5.11 -3.80
CA SER A 61 22.04 -4.42 -3.55
C SER A 61 22.38 -4.39 -2.06
N ASN A 62 23.53 -4.92 -1.63
CA ASN A 62 24.05 -4.82 -0.25
C ASN A 62 24.34 -3.35 0.14
N SER A 63 23.28 -2.57 0.29
CA SER A 63 23.30 -1.13 0.47
C SER A 63 22.89 -0.78 1.89
N GLN A 64 23.34 0.39 2.36
CA GLN A 64 22.89 0.93 3.65
C GLN A 64 21.38 1.15 3.69
N ALA A 65 20.73 1.33 2.54
CA ALA A 65 19.27 1.49 2.46
C ALA A 65 18.55 0.22 2.89
N ILE A 66 19.01 -0.96 2.43
CA ILE A 66 18.44 -2.24 2.86
C ILE A 66 18.69 -2.48 4.35
N ALA A 67 19.91 -2.27 4.83
CA ALA A 67 20.22 -2.46 6.24
C ALA A 67 19.32 -1.59 7.15
N ARG A 68 19.03 -0.35 6.72
CA ARG A 68 18.08 0.54 7.40
C ARG A 68 16.65 0.01 7.34
N LEU A 69 16.20 -0.44 6.17
CA LEU A 69 14.88 -1.02 5.97
C LEU A 69 14.67 -2.27 6.84
N SER A 70 15.63 -3.21 6.86
CA SER A 70 15.58 -4.40 7.70
C SER A 70 15.57 -4.06 9.19
N ALA A 71 16.36 -3.08 9.62
CA ALA A 71 16.36 -2.62 11.01
C ALA A 71 15.01 -1.98 11.40
N ALA A 72 14.42 -1.18 10.50
CA ALA A 72 13.11 -0.57 10.70
C ALA A 72 11.98 -1.61 10.72
N ALA A 73 11.95 -2.54 9.76
CA ALA A 73 10.98 -3.63 9.70
C ALA A 73 11.01 -4.47 10.98
N ARG A 74 12.22 -4.85 11.44
CA ARG A 74 12.40 -5.55 12.72
C ARG A 74 11.87 -4.75 13.91
N TYR A 75 12.20 -3.46 13.99
CA TYR A 75 11.74 -2.58 15.07
C TYR A 75 10.21 -2.48 15.10
N LEU A 76 9.60 -2.23 13.94
CA LEU A 76 8.15 -2.09 13.79
C LEU A 76 7.43 -3.37 14.21
N ARG A 77 7.91 -4.53 13.76
CA ARG A 77 7.35 -5.83 14.14
C ARG A 77 7.49 -6.11 15.63
N GLN A 78 8.62 -5.79 16.25
CA GLN A 78 8.82 -5.92 17.70
C GLN A 78 7.84 -5.06 18.51
N ARG A 79 7.34 -3.97 17.93
CA ARG A 79 6.31 -3.10 18.53
C ARG A 79 4.88 -3.53 18.17
N GLY A 80 4.71 -4.63 17.46
CA GLY A 80 3.40 -5.15 17.05
C GLY A 80 2.80 -4.45 15.84
N HIS A 81 3.56 -3.62 15.13
CA HIS A 81 3.09 -3.00 13.89
C HIS A 81 3.14 -4.01 12.73
N ARG A 82 2.10 -4.01 11.90
CA ARG A 82 2.06 -4.76 10.64
C ARG A 82 2.74 -3.91 9.58
N PHE A 83 3.91 -4.36 9.15
CA PHE A 83 4.73 -3.67 8.17
C PHE A 83 4.96 -4.61 6.99
N HIS A 84 4.61 -4.17 5.78
CA HIS A 84 4.79 -4.97 4.56
C HIS A 84 5.51 -4.16 3.48
N ILE A 85 6.25 -4.86 2.64
CA ILE A 85 6.94 -4.28 1.49
C ILE A 85 6.12 -4.59 0.25
N VAL A 86 5.88 -3.59 -0.58
CA VAL A 86 5.31 -3.69 -1.92
C VAL A 86 6.44 -3.52 -2.93
N LEU A 87 6.64 -4.52 -3.78
CA LEU A 87 7.62 -4.47 -4.86
C LEU A 87 7.02 -3.85 -6.11
N LEU A 88 7.87 -3.24 -6.93
CA LEU A 88 7.43 -2.72 -8.21
C LEU A 88 6.96 -3.84 -9.14
N SER A 89 7.60 -5.01 -9.09
CA SER A 89 7.16 -6.21 -9.81
C SER A 89 5.75 -6.69 -9.42
N ASP A 90 5.33 -6.47 -8.17
CA ASP A 90 3.96 -6.79 -7.74
C ASP A 90 2.92 -5.91 -8.47
N LEU A 91 3.36 -4.72 -8.92
CA LEU A 91 2.54 -3.68 -9.55
C LEU A 91 2.65 -3.67 -11.08
N ASP A 92 3.50 -4.49 -11.70
CA ASP A 92 3.71 -4.48 -13.14
C ASP A 92 2.78 -5.48 -13.84
N ASN A 93 1.52 -5.09 -13.98
CA ASN A 93 0.46 -5.90 -14.56
C ASN A 93 -0.61 -5.04 -15.26
N ASP A 94 -1.47 -5.69 -16.04
CA ASP A 94 -2.54 -5.05 -16.81
C ASP A 94 -3.55 -4.30 -15.93
N LEU A 95 -3.70 -4.72 -14.67
CA LEU A 95 -4.58 -4.08 -13.69
C LEU A 95 -4.22 -2.61 -13.49
N GLN A 96 -2.94 -2.21 -13.54
CA GLN A 96 -2.57 -0.80 -13.40
C GLN A 96 -3.14 0.08 -14.52
N HIS A 97 -3.14 -0.41 -15.76
CA HIS A 97 -3.70 0.33 -16.88
C HIS A 97 -5.21 0.45 -16.75
N GLN A 98 -5.88 -0.65 -16.37
CA GLN A 98 -7.32 -0.67 -16.13
C GLN A 98 -7.71 0.30 -14.99
N LEU A 99 -7.00 0.27 -13.86
CA LEU A 99 -7.23 1.18 -12.75
C LEU A 99 -7.07 2.64 -13.15
N GLU A 100 -6.05 2.96 -13.96
CA GLU A 100 -5.86 4.31 -14.46
C GLU A 100 -7.05 4.80 -15.30
N LEU A 101 -7.56 3.95 -16.20
CA LEU A 101 -8.73 4.27 -17.02
C LEU A 101 -10.00 4.45 -16.16
N LEU A 102 -10.23 3.54 -15.21
CA LEU A 102 -11.38 3.59 -14.31
C LEU A 102 -11.35 4.85 -13.43
N LEU A 103 -10.20 5.16 -12.82
CA LEU A 103 -10.04 6.33 -11.96
C LEU A 103 -10.13 7.65 -12.75
N LYS A 104 -9.69 7.69 -14.02
CA LYS A 104 -9.89 8.85 -14.90
C LYS A 104 -11.37 9.07 -15.27
N ALA A 105 -12.13 7.99 -15.45
CA ALA A 105 -13.56 8.06 -15.77
C ALA A 105 -14.42 8.34 -14.53
N ARG A 106 -13.85 8.15 -13.34
CA ARG A 106 -14.54 8.37 -12.07
C ARG A 106 -14.85 9.86 -11.85
N PRO A 107 -16.07 10.20 -11.37
CA PRO A 107 -16.39 11.57 -11.01
C PRO A 107 -15.36 12.16 -10.06
N ILE A 108 -14.87 13.36 -10.37
CA ILE A 108 -13.88 14.07 -9.56
C ILE A 108 -14.46 14.26 -8.16
N ARG A 109 -13.81 13.65 -7.17
CA ARG A 109 -14.12 13.89 -5.76
C ARG A 109 -13.79 15.35 -5.45
N ARG A 110 -14.67 16.04 -4.74
CA ARG A 110 -14.37 17.38 -4.23
C ARG A 110 -13.43 17.26 -3.03
N ARG A 111 -13.48 18.19 -2.08
CA ARG A 111 -12.67 18.11 -0.86
C ARG A 111 -12.87 16.76 -0.17
N TYR A 112 -11.78 16.17 0.32
CA TYR A 112 -11.81 14.98 1.16
C TYR A 112 -12.81 15.17 2.31
N ARG A 113 -13.70 14.19 2.51
CA ARG A 113 -14.62 14.14 3.64
C ARG A 113 -14.48 12.78 4.33
N PRO A 114 -14.33 12.75 5.67
CA PRO A 114 -14.08 11.50 6.40
C PRO A 114 -15.29 10.56 6.42
N ASN A 115 -16.49 11.03 6.08
CA ASN A 115 -17.73 10.25 6.15
C ASN A 115 -18.18 9.69 4.78
N ILE A 116 -17.27 9.64 3.81
CA ILE A 116 -17.55 9.20 2.44
C ILE A 116 -16.81 7.91 2.17
N ASP A 117 -17.53 6.88 1.73
CA ASP A 117 -16.94 5.61 1.31
C ASP A 117 -16.18 5.82 -0.01
N ALA A 118 -14.86 5.86 0.08
CA ALA A 118 -13.94 6.02 -1.03
C ALA A 118 -14.05 4.87 -2.05
N THR A 119 -14.57 3.72 -1.68
CA THR A 119 -14.61 2.54 -2.55
C THR A 119 -15.79 2.55 -3.53
N LEU A 120 -16.73 3.49 -3.39
CA LEU A 120 -17.84 3.63 -4.33
C LEU A 120 -17.42 4.44 -5.57
N TRP A 121 -18.04 4.14 -6.71
CA TRP A 121 -17.79 4.85 -7.96
C TRP A 121 -18.02 6.36 -7.82
N ASP A 122 -19.21 6.75 -7.36
CA ASP A 122 -19.57 8.13 -7.07
C ASP A 122 -20.18 8.23 -5.67
N PRO A 123 -19.35 8.37 -4.64
CA PRO A 123 -19.83 8.34 -3.27
C PRO A 123 -20.53 9.66 -2.87
N GLU A 124 -20.42 10.72 -3.69
CA GLU A 124 -21.07 12.00 -3.42
C GLU A 124 -22.47 12.10 -4.02
N ASN A 125 -22.69 11.57 -5.23
CA ASN A 125 -23.96 11.73 -5.95
C ASN A 125 -24.65 10.40 -6.30
N GLY A 126 -24.01 9.25 -6.04
CA GLY A 126 -24.60 7.93 -6.28
C GLY A 126 -24.85 7.63 -7.75
N THR A 127 -24.11 8.26 -8.67
CA THR A 127 -24.31 8.06 -10.11
C THR A 127 -24.09 6.59 -10.49
N HIS A 128 -25.08 5.99 -11.16
CA HIS A 128 -25.01 4.59 -11.59
C HIS A 128 -24.13 4.43 -12.83
N LEU A 129 -23.22 3.47 -12.76
CA LEU A 129 -22.39 3.04 -13.87
C LEU A 129 -23.21 2.28 -14.92
N PRO A 130 -22.89 2.41 -16.22
CA PRO A 130 -23.30 1.44 -17.22
C PRO A 130 -22.88 0.02 -16.80
N ALA A 131 -23.69 -0.99 -17.11
CA ALA A 131 -23.50 -2.36 -16.60
C ALA A 131 -22.09 -2.93 -16.87
N GLU A 132 -21.52 -2.65 -18.05
CA GLU A 132 -20.16 -3.08 -18.41
C GLU A 132 -19.09 -2.43 -17.51
N LEU A 133 -19.21 -1.12 -17.27
CA LEU A 133 -18.27 -0.38 -16.43
C LEU A 133 -18.45 -0.73 -14.95
N GLN A 134 -19.67 -1.05 -14.52
CA GLN A 134 -19.94 -1.59 -13.19
C GLN A 134 -19.24 -2.94 -12.98
N GLN A 135 -19.29 -3.84 -13.97
CA GLN A 135 -18.60 -5.12 -13.89
C GLN A 135 -17.09 -4.92 -13.81
N GLN A 136 -16.51 -4.05 -14.66
CA GLN A 136 -15.08 -3.73 -14.62
C GLN A 136 -14.65 -3.13 -13.28
N TRP A 137 -15.51 -2.33 -12.64
CA TRP A 137 -15.25 -1.76 -11.31
C TRP A 137 -15.24 -2.83 -10.21
N GLU A 138 -16.23 -3.72 -10.21
CA GLU A 138 -16.27 -4.82 -9.22
C GLU A 138 -15.13 -5.83 -9.43
N ASP A 139 -14.72 -6.06 -10.68
CA ASP A 139 -13.56 -6.88 -11.01
C ASP A 139 -12.28 -6.25 -10.46
N ALA A 140 -12.06 -4.95 -10.73
CA ALA A 140 -10.92 -4.21 -10.22
C ALA A 140 -10.87 -4.22 -8.68
N LYS A 141 -12.00 -4.05 -7.99
CA LYS A 141 -12.10 -4.15 -6.53
C LYS A 141 -11.61 -5.51 -6.02
N ARG A 142 -12.10 -6.60 -6.61
CA ARG A 142 -11.70 -7.97 -6.22
C ARG A 142 -10.21 -8.21 -6.46
N GLU A 143 -9.68 -7.74 -7.57
CA GLU A 143 -8.25 -7.87 -7.89
C GLU A 143 -7.36 -7.05 -6.96
N CYS A 144 -7.79 -5.84 -6.58
CA CYS A 144 -7.09 -5.00 -5.61
C CYS A 144 -7.07 -5.62 -4.21
N ASP A 145 -8.19 -6.20 -3.75
CA ASP A 145 -8.21 -6.96 -2.49
C ASP A 145 -7.34 -8.22 -2.54
N ALA A 146 -7.38 -8.94 -3.67
CA ALA A 146 -6.52 -10.11 -3.87
C ALA A 146 -5.03 -9.73 -3.84
N PHE A 147 -4.68 -8.58 -4.42
CA PHE A 147 -3.34 -8.02 -4.32
C PHE A 147 -2.96 -7.74 -2.86
N LEU A 148 -3.80 -7.02 -2.11
CA LEU A 148 -3.52 -6.69 -0.72
C LEU A 148 -3.36 -7.93 0.16
N HIS A 149 -4.22 -8.93 0.00
CA HIS A 149 -4.08 -10.20 0.70
C HIS A 149 -2.75 -10.89 0.41
N ARG A 150 -2.24 -10.86 -0.83
CA ARG A 150 -0.92 -11.42 -1.16
C ARG A 150 0.19 -10.67 -0.44
N ILE A 151 0.18 -9.34 -0.49
CA ILE A 151 1.19 -8.50 0.18
C ILE A 151 1.15 -8.70 1.70
N MET A 152 -0.03 -8.70 2.30
CA MET A 152 -0.20 -8.85 3.75
C MET A 152 0.10 -10.26 4.26
N LYS A 153 0.10 -11.28 3.39
CA LYS A 153 0.50 -12.65 3.73
C LYS A 153 2.01 -12.87 3.59
N ARG A 154 2.70 -12.08 2.75
CA ARG A 154 4.15 -12.20 2.54
C ARG A 154 4.90 -11.69 3.76
N ASP A 155 5.81 -12.50 4.30
CA ASP A 155 6.72 -12.06 5.36
C ASP A 155 7.74 -11.09 4.74
N PRO A 156 7.90 -9.87 5.26
CA PRO A 156 8.94 -8.96 4.78
C PRO A 156 10.35 -9.55 4.85
N ASP A 157 10.62 -10.48 5.79
CA ASP A 157 11.91 -11.14 5.91
C ASP A 157 12.21 -12.08 4.72
N ASP A 158 11.21 -12.52 3.96
CA ASP A 158 11.41 -13.28 2.72
C ASP A 158 11.98 -12.41 1.58
N LEU A 159 11.80 -11.09 1.68
CA LEU A 159 12.27 -10.12 0.70
C LEU A 159 13.58 -9.44 1.08
N LEU A 160 13.88 -9.42 2.37
CA LEU A 160 15.05 -8.73 2.90
C LEU A 160 16.20 -9.73 3.08
N PRO A 161 17.43 -9.37 2.70
CA PRO A 161 18.56 -10.26 2.93
C PRO A 161 18.70 -10.55 4.41
N VAL A 162 18.87 -11.84 4.74
CA VAL A 162 19.10 -12.30 6.10
C VAL A 162 20.36 -11.60 6.62
N SER A 163 20.22 -10.82 7.69
CA SER A 163 21.38 -10.24 8.37
C SER A 163 22.27 -11.38 8.88
N ILE A 164 23.37 -11.63 8.18
CA ILE A 164 24.45 -12.45 8.71
C ILE A 164 25.00 -11.66 9.90
N ARG A 165 24.80 -12.23 11.10
CA ARG A 165 25.32 -11.70 12.36
C ARG A 165 26.85 -11.75 12.37
#